data_AF-A0AAV6H3D9-F1
#
_entry.id   AF-A0AAV6H3D9-F1
#
_cell.length_a   1.000
_cell.length_b   1.000
_cell.length_c   1.000
_cell.angle_alpha   90.00
_cell.angle_beta   90.00
_cell.angle_gamma   90.00
#
_symmetry.space_group_name_H-M   'P 1'
#
loop_
_entity.id
_entity.type
_entity.pdbx_description
1 polymer ?
#
loop_
_entity_poly.entity_id
_entity_poly.type
_entity_poly.pdbx_seq_one_letter_code
_entity_poly.pdbx_strand_id
1 'polypeptide(L)'
;MARLDVIFVDGEDNAEGAVDGGGPTREYLLILIKSIHQSCIFEGPETEKRLTLDTLALKKKTYQQIARMISVCVIHGGVAPGFFSDRLYGQLCRTRTPPATLEEVSDVSFKEKLLKIKDARTVQEAKAAVEEAEDCLAIVGACRSISTLRQRDALVQAAVDYFVEGRLHVALQQFEVGLNTLGLLEAMREHTDLFYNMFVENPSLLKAADLSTLFKIQYSPPGTWAGELETQNICYWRDLLIDIEGKPLKIGDPLGDQ
;
A
#
# COMPACT_ATOMS: atom_id res chain seq x y z
N MET A 1 -14.54 5.09 -23.95
CA MET A 1 -13.41 4.95 -23.02
C MET A 1 -12.23 4.42 -23.82
N ALA A 2 -11.04 5.00 -23.69
CA ALA A 2 -9.86 4.49 -24.39
C ALA A 2 -9.46 3.13 -23.79
N ARG A 3 -8.97 2.20 -24.63
CA ARG A 3 -8.50 0.87 -24.21
C ARG A 3 -6.98 0.89 -24.11
N LEU A 4 -6.45 0.39 -22.99
CA LEU A 4 -5.03 0.10 -22.83
C LEU A 4 -4.71 -1.18 -23.63
N ASP A 5 -3.60 -1.18 -24.35
CA ASP A 5 -3.11 -2.32 -25.12
C ASP A 5 -1.63 -2.48 -24.77
N VAL A 6 -1.27 -3.63 -24.19
CA VAL A 6 0.08 -3.89 -23.68
C VAL A 6 0.76 -4.98 -24.50
N ILE A 7 1.98 -4.69 -24.96
CA ILE A 7 2.83 -5.63 -25.69
C ILE A 7 4.13 -5.78 -24.89
N PHE A 8 4.43 -7.02 -24.48
CA PHE A 8 5.72 -7.37 -23.93
C PHE A 8 6.70 -7.66 -25.06
N VAL A 9 7.92 -7.13 -24.92
CA VAL A 9 9.02 -7.31 -25.86
C VAL A 9 10.22 -7.88 -25.13
N ASP A 10 10.98 -8.73 -25.79
CA ASP A 10 12.22 -9.28 -25.27
C ASP A 10 13.39 -8.29 -25.38
N GLY A 11 14.60 -8.72 -24.97
CA GLY A 11 15.81 -7.89 -25.04
C GLY A 11 16.30 -7.56 -26.46
N GLU A 12 15.67 -8.13 -27.48
CA GLU A 12 15.92 -7.89 -28.90
C GLU A 12 14.76 -7.12 -29.58
N ASP A 13 13.86 -6.52 -28.78
CA ASP A 13 12.65 -5.80 -29.20
C ASP A 13 11.63 -6.66 -29.97
N ASN A 14 11.69 -8.00 -29.84
CA ASN A 14 10.70 -8.89 -30.45
C ASN A 14 9.49 -9.06 -29.51
N ALA A 15 8.28 -8.88 -30.04
CA ALA A 15 7.06 -9.07 -29.28
C ALA A 15 6.86 -10.56 -28.91
N GLU A 16 6.48 -10.83 -27.66
CA GLU A 16 6.29 -12.19 -27.12
C GLU A 16 5.06 -12.94 -27.71
N GLY A 17 4.45 -12.41 -28.78
CA GLY A 17 3.41 -13.09 -29.56
C GLY A 17 2.00 -13.10 -28.95
N ALA A 18 1.80 -12.53 -27.76
CA ALA A 18 0.49 -12.44 -27.12
C ALA A 18 -0.29 -11.21 -27.63
N VAL A 19 -1.43 -11.43 -28.30
CA VAL A 19 -2.41 -10.36 -28.58
C VAL A 19 -3.13 -10.03 -27.28
N ASP A 20 -3.14 -8.76 -26.89
CA ASP A 20 -3.73 -8.36 -25.61
C ASP A 20 -5.26 -8.39 -25.66
N GLY A 21 -5.84 -9.52 -25.26
CA GLY A 21 -7.27 -9.65 -24.94
C GLY A 21 -7.64 -9.22 -23.52
N GLY A 22 -6.70 -8.66 -22.76
CA GLY A 22 -6.81 -8.29 -21.34
C GLY A 22 -5.81 -9.01 -20.42
N GLY A 23 -5.20 -10.11 -20.87
CA GLY A 23 -4.20 -10.87 -20.12
C GLY A 23 -2.90 -10.08 -19.90
N PRO A 24 -2.18 -9.71 -20.98
CA PRO A 24 -0.98 -8.88 -20.91
C PRO A 24 -1.18 -7.57 -20.13
N THR A 25 -2.30 -6.85 -20.37
CA THR A 25 -2.63 -5.65 -19.58
C THR A 25 -2.72 -5.96 -18.09
N ARG A 26 -3.45 -7.01 -17.69
CA ARG A 26 -3.61 -7.36 -16.26
C ARG A 26 -2.27 -7.73 -15.62
N GLU A 27 -1.44 -8.50 -16.33
CA GLU A 27 -0.11 -8.89 -15.85
C GLU A 27 0.79 -7.67 -15.65
N TYR A 28 0.87 -6.77 -16.65
CA TYR A 28 1.65 -5.55 -16.54
C TYR A 28 1.21 -4.69 -15.35
N LEU A 29 -0.09 -4.47 -15.17
CA LEU A 29 -0.61 -3.62 -14.08
C LEU A 29 -0.36 -4.26 -12.69
N LEU A 30 -0.41 -5.59 -12.59
CA LEU A 30 -0.04 -6.32 -11.36
C LEU A 30 1.46 -6.17 -11.04
N ILE A 31 2.32 -6.32 -12.04
CA ILE A 31 3.77 -6.11 -11.88
C ILE A 31 4.03 -4.66 -11.47
N LEU A 32 3.37 -3.70 -12.12
CA LEU A 32 3.53 -2.28 -11.84
C LEU A 32 3.15 -1.93 -10.39
N ILE A 33 2.01 -2.41 -9.89
CA ILE A 33 1.61 -2.19 -8.49
C ILE A 33 2.62 -2.81 -7.51
N LYS A 34 3.12 -4.03 -7.79
CA LYS A 34 4.18 -4.66 -6.98
C LYS A 34 5.48 -3.85 -6.99
N SER A 35 5.90 -3.33 -8.14
CA SER A 35 7.10 -2.49 -8.23
C SER A 35 6.90 -1.14 -7.51
N ILE A 36 5.71 -0.55 -7.57
CA ILE A 36 5.37 0.67 -6.84
C ILE A 36 5.41 0.44 -5.33
N HIS A 37 4.84 -0.68 -4.86
CA HIS A 37 4.87 -1.08 -3.45
C HIS A 37 6.29 -1.18 -2.87
N GLN A 38 7.24 -1.66 -3.68
CA GLN A 38 8.65 -1.82 -3.33
C GLN A 38 9.51 -0.57 -3.60
N SER A 39 8.92 0.51 -4.12
CA SER A 39 9.66 1.72 -4.49
C SER A 39 10.11 2.53 -3.27
N CYS A 40 11.14 3.35 -3.45
CA CYS A 40 11.64 4.28 -2.42
C CYS A 40 10.67 5.43 -2.09
N ILE A 41 9.49 5.48 -2.70
CA ILE A 41 8.46 6.50 -2.47
C ILE A 41 7.61 6.16 -1.24
N PHE A 42 7.62 4.89 -0.83
CA PHE A 42 6.86 4.40 0.32
C PHE A 42 7.78 3.85 1.40
N GLU A 43 7.36 3.98 2.66
CA GLU A 43 7.98 3.38 3.84
C GLU A 43 6.92 2.82 4.80
N GLY A 44 7.35 2.11 5.84
CA GLY A 44 6.47 1.48 6.82
C GLY A 44 6.22 -0.02 6.56
N PRO A 45 5.35 -0.64 7.39
CA PRO A 45 5.00 -2.05 7.26
C PRO A 45 4.45 -2.40 5.87
N GLU A 46 4.57 -3.68 5.47
CA GLU A 46 4.17 -4.14 4.13
C GLU A 46 2.71 -3.87 3.79
N THR A 47 1.83 -3.88 4.79
CA THR A 47 0.38 -3.66 4.65
C THR A 47 -0.07 -2.24 5.02
N GLU A 48 0.85 -1.40 5.53
CA GLU A 48 0.53 -0.07 6.05
C GLU A 48 1.58 0.97 5.59
N LYS A 49 1.80 1.00 4.28
CA LYS A 49 2.75 1.91 3.66
C LYS A 49 2.24 3.35 3.69
N ARG A 50 3.18 4.26 3.89
CA ARG A 50 2.99 5.71 3.83
C ARG A 50 4.06 6.33 2.96
N LEU A 51 3.85 7.56 2.52
CA LEU A 51 4.86 8.27 1.73
C LEU A 51 6.11 8.52 2.59
N THR A 52 7.27 8.40 1.98
CA THR A 52 8.53 8.91 2.54
C THR A 52 8.99 10.15 1.78
N LEU A 53 9.89 10.93 2.38
CA LEU A 53 10.43 12.14 1.77
C LEU A 53 11.72 11.84 1.01
N ASP A 54 11.68 11.98 -0.31
CA ASP A 54 12.83 11.93 -1.21
C ASP A 54 12.85 13.22 -2.04
N THR A 55 13.89 14.03 -1.82
CA THR A 55 14.05 15.33 -2.47
C THR A 55 14.33 15.22 -3.96
N LEU A 56 14.99 14.14 -4.41
CA LEU A 56 15.21 13.88 -5.83
C LEU A 56 13.89 13.46 -6.50
N ALA A 57 13.09 12.65 -5.83
CA ALA A 57 11.76 12.28 -6.28
C ALA A 57 10.84 13.50 -6.39
N LEU A 58 10.88 14.43 -5.42
CA LEU A 58 10.16 15.70 -5.50
C LEU A 58 10.55 16.51 -6.73
N LYS A 59 11.87 16.64 -6.98
CA LYS A 59 12.40 17.38 -8.13
C LYS A 59 11.96 16.77 -9.46
N LYS A 60 11.95 15.44 -9.56
CA LYS A 60 11.55 14.69 -10.77
C LYS A 60 10.04 14.52 -10.91
N LYS A 61 9.24 14.97 -9.94
CA LYS A 61 7.79 14.73 -9.84
C LYS A 61 7.41 13.25 -9.81
N THR A 62 8.26 12.41 -9.22
CA THR A 62 8.06 10.96 -9.16
C THR A 62 6.78 10.60 -8.40
N TYR A 63 6.44 11.31 -7.33
CA TYR A 63 5.17 11.11 -6.59
C TYR A 63 3.94 11.26 -7.50
N GLN A 64 3.95 12.30 -8.35
CA GLN A 64 2.88 12.52 -9.32
C GLN A 64 2.82 11.41 -10.38
N GLN A 65 3.98 10.94 -10.85
CA GLN A 65 4.07 9.87 -11.84
C GLN A 65 3.57 8.53 -11.28
N ILE A 66 4.01 8.15 -10.09
CA ILE A 66 3.56 6.92 -9.42
C ILE A 66 2.06 6.98 -9.12
N ALA A 67 1.56 8.09 -8.58
CA ALA A 67 0.13 8.21 -8.31
C ALA A 67 -0.74 8.17 -9.58
N ARG A 68 -0.22 8.69 -10.69
CA ARG A 68 -0.85 8.53 -12.01
C ARG A 68 -0.88 7.06 -12.45
N MET A 69 0.22 6.34 -12.28
CA MET A 69 0.28 4.90 -12.58
C MET A 69 -0.74 4.13 -11.75
N ILE A 70 -0.84 4.40 -10.44
CA ILE A 70 -1.86 3.81 -9.56
C ILE A 70 -3.27 4.09 -10.09
N SER A 71 -3.55 5.34 -10.50
CA SER A 71 -4.85 5.70 -11.06
C SER A 71 -5.19 4.89 -12.32
N VAL A 72 -4.23 4.74 -13.24
CA VAL A 72 -4.39 3.90 -14.44
C VAL A 72 -4.63 2.44 -14.06
N CYS A 73 -3.88 1.88 -13.10
CA CYS A 73 -4.07 0.51 -12.62
C CYS A 73 -5.48 0.27 -12.07
N VAL A 74 -5.98 1.20 -11.26
CA VAL A 74 -7.32 1.10 -10.66
C VAL A 74 -8.41 1.21 -11.73
N ILE A 75 -8.35 2.24 -12.58
CA ILE A 75 -9.45 2.54 -13.51
C ILE A 75 -9.48 1.59 -14.71
N HIS A 76 -8.32 1.23 -15.27
CA HIS A 76 -8.25 0.39 -16.47
C HIS A 76 -8.06 -1.09 -16.16
N GLY A 77 -7.40 -1.44 -15.06
CA GLY A 77 -7.08 -2.84 -14.72
C GLY A 77 -7.90 -3.41 -13.57
N GLY A 78 -8.60 -2.58 -12.79
CA GLY A 78 -9.16 -3.00 -11.51
C GLY A 78 -8.11 -3.47 -10.50
N VAL A 79 -6.82 -3.15 -10.73
CA VAL A 79 -5.72 -3.54 -9.85
C VAL A 79 -5.45 -2.39 -8.90
N ALA A 80 -5.84 -2.57 -7.65
CA ALA A 80 -5.71 -1.56 -6.61
C ALA A 80 -4.47 -1.82 -5.73
N PRO A 81 -3.91 -0.79 -5.07
CA PRO A 81 -2.70 -0.95 -4.27
C PRO A 81 -2.92 -1.83 -3.03
N GLY A 82 -3.97 -1.62 -2.24
CA GLY A 82 -4.28 -2.45 -1.07
C GLY A 82 -3.20 -2.49 0.02
N PHE A 83 -2.37 -1.45 0.14
CA PHE A 83 -1.25 -1.40 1.08
C PHE A 83 -1.04 -0.04 1.75
N PHE A 84 -1.89 0.96 1.51
CA PHE A 84 -1.76 2.28 2.13
C PHE A 84 -2.08 2.18 3.62
N SER A 85 -1.40 2.95 4.46
CA SER A 85 -1.84 3.11 5.84
C SER A 85 -3.16 3.88 5.91
N ASP A 86 -3.92 3.64 6.99
CA ASP A 86 -5.09 4.44 7.36
C ASP A 86 -4.83 5.95 7.28
N ARG A 87 -3.67 6.39 7.79
CA ARG A 87 -3.27 7.79 7.77
C ARG A 87 -3.13 8.32 6.35
N LEU A 88 -2.41 7.61 5.48
CA LEU A 88 -2.21 8.07 4.09
C LEU A 88 -3.56 8.15 3.37
N TYR A 89 -4.40 7.13 3.52
CA TYR A 89 -5.73 7.13 2.92
C TYR A 89 -6.60 8.27 3.44
N GLY A 90 -6.59 8.51 4.76
CA GLY A 90 -7.32 9.60 5.39
C GLY A 90 -6.83 10.98 4.93
N GLN A 91 -5.51 11.15 4.77
CA GLN A 91 -4.92 12.38 4.21
C GLN A 91 -5.42 12.64 2.78
N LEU A 92 -5.42 11.62 1.92
CA LEU A 92 -5.90 11.74 0.53
C LEU A 92 -7.39 12.08 0.48
N CYS A 93 -8.21 11.39 1.29
CA CYS A 93 -9.66 11.57 1.34
C CYS A 93 -10.09 12.80 2.16
N ARG A 94 -9.14 13.53 2.78
CA ARG A 94 -9.39 14.68 3.67
C ARG A 94 -10.27 14.33 4.87
N THR A 95 -10.13 13.12 5.40
CA THR A 95 -10.78 12.69 6.64
C THR A 95 -9.88 12.99 7.85
N ARG A 96 -10.43 12.85 9.05
CA ARG A 96 -9.66 13.07 10.28
C ARG A 96 -8.69 11.91 10.48
N THR A 97 -7.41 12.23 10.61
CA THR A 97 -6.36 11.31 11.06
C THR A 97 -6.11 11.50 12.55
N PRO A 98 -5.80 10.43 13.32
CA PRO A 98 -5.36 10.57 14.70
C PRO A 98 -4.01 11.32 14.75
N PRO A 99 -3.63 11.94 15.88
CA PRO A 99 -2.29 12.52 16.03
C PRO A 99 -1.19 11.52 15.68
N ALA A 100 -0.07 12.01 15.15
CA ALA A 100 1.04 11.13 14.81
C ALA A 100 1.70 10.57 16.08
N THR A 101 2.16 9.32 16.02
CA THR A 101 2.77 8.65 17.18
C THR A 101 4.29 8.50 17.02
N LEU A 102 5.00 8.26 18.11
CA LEU A 102 6.46 8.05 18.08
C LEU A 102 6.83 6.76 17.34
N GLU A 103 5.94 5.77 17.31
CA GLU A 103 6.08 4.53 16.58
C GLU A 103 6.20 4.80 15.07
N GLU A 104 5.50 5.82 14.59
CA GLU A 104 5.53 6.31 13.22
C GLU A 104 6.81 7.10 12.87
N VAL A 105 7.71 7.42 13.80
CA VAL A 105 8.99 8.05 13.42
C VAL A 105 9.94 6.98 12.87
N SER A 106 10.21 7.02 11.55
CA SER A 106 11.08 6.06 10.86
C SER A 106 12.57 6.28 11.11
N ASP A 107 12.98 7.52 11.44
CA ASP A 107 14.36 7.83 11.82
C ASP A 107 14.62 7.35 13.27
N VAL A 108 15.43 6.30 13.40
CA VAL A 108 15.73 5.64 14.68
C VAL A 108 16.42 6.61 15.65
N SER A 109 17.41 7.37 15.18
CA SER A 109 18.17 8.28 16.04
C SER A 109 17.31 9.43 16.53
N PHE A 110 16.48 10.00 15.64
CA PHE A 110 15.55 11.05 16.01
C PHE A 110 14.48 10.54 16.97
N LYS A 111 13.94 9.35 16.73
CA LYS A 111 12.98 8.69 17.63
C LYS A 111 13.54 8.48 19.03
N GLU A 112 14.79 8.01 19.15
CA GLU A 112 15.48 7.85 20.44
C GLU A 112 15.64 9.18 21.19
N LYS A 113 16.05 10.25 20.49
CA LYS A 113 16.13 11.61 21.07
C LYS A 113 14.76 12.08 21.56
N LEU A 114 13.69 11.90 20.78
CA LEU A 114 12.34 12.28 21.18
C LEU A 114 11.82 11.46 22.37
N LEU A 115 12.13 10.16 22.42
CA LEU A 115 11.80 9.31 23.57
C LEU A 115 12.52 9.80 24.83
N LYS A 116 13.81 10.14 24.73
CA LYS A 116 14.58 10.70 25.86
C LYS A 116 13.96 12.01 26.38
N ILE A 117 13.49 12.88 25.49
CA ILE A 117 12.77 14.10 25.89
C ILE A 117 11.45 13.73 26.58
N LYS A 118 10.65 12.81 25.99
CA LYS A 118 9.35 12.39 26.52
C LYS A 118 9.46 11.75 27.91
N ASP A 119 10.49 10.96 28.14
CA ASP A 119 10.69 10.17 29.37
C ASP A 119 11.30 10.98 30.52
N ALA A 120 11.81 12.19 30.25
CA ALA A 120 12.35 13.09 31.28
C ALA A 120 11.30 13.39 32.36
N ARG A 121 11.66 13.22 33.64
CA ARG A 121 10.72 13.36 34.77
C ARG A 121 10.76 14.74 35.40
N THR A 122 11.81 15.51 35.12
CA THR A 122 11.98 16.89 35.61
C THR A 122 12.18 17.87 34.45
N VAL A 123 11.90 19.15 34.69
CA VAL A 123 12.11 20.21 33.67
C VAL A 123 13.59 20.34 33.32
N GLN A 124 14.48 20.12 34.28
CA GLN A 124 15.93 20.17 34.10
C GLN A 124 16.42 19.02 33.19
N GLU A 125 15.96 17.79 33.43
CA GLU A 125 16.24 16.65 32.55
C GLU A 125 15.70 16.90 31.14
N ALA A 126 14.47 17.41 31.03
CA ALA A 126 13.85 17.70 29.74
C ALA A 126 14.63 18.77 28.97
N LYS A 127 15.13 19.82 29.65
CA LYS A 127 15.98 20.85 29.03
C LYS A 127 17.28 20.28 28.50
N ALA A 128 17.97 19.44 29.29
CA ALA A 128 19.21 18.81 28.85
C ALA A 128 18.98 17.89 27.64
N ALA A 129 17.88 17.11 27.64
CA ALA A 129 17.52 16.26 26.50
C ALA A 129 17.13 17.07 25.25
N VAL A 130 16.48 18.22 25.40
CA VAL A 130 16.16 19.13 24.29
C VAL A 130 17.43 19.75 23.70
N GLU A 131 18.40 20.13 24.55
CA GLU A 131 19.70 20.67 24.11
C GLU A 131 20.50 19.63 23.33
N GLU A 132 20.52 18.38 23.78
CA GLU A 132 21.17 17.28 23.04
C GLU A 132 20.49 16.96 21.70
N ALA A 133 19.20 17.27 21.55
CA ALA A 133 18.42 17.06 20.34
C ALA A 133 18.27 18.34 19.48
N GLU A 134 18.98 19.42 19.80
CA GLU A 134 18.81 20.73 19.17
C GLU A 134 18.94 20.66 17.65
N ASP A 135 19.95 19.93 17.16
CA ASP A 135 20.22 19.71 15.74
C ASP A 135 19.01 19.14 14.99
N CYS A 136 18.40 18.08 15.52
CA CYS A 136 17.22 17.45 14.93
C CYS A 136 15.98 18.33 15.08
N LEU A 137 15.79 18.93 16.26
CA LEU A 137 14.64 19.78 16.56
C LEU A 137 14.63 21.06 15.72
N ALA A 138 15.80 21.60 15.37
CA ALA A 138 15.92 22.73 14.47
C ALA A 138 15.41 22.40 13.06
N ILE A 139 15.75 21.21 12.53
CA ILE A 139 15.32 20.76 11.19
C ILE A 139 13.80 20.63 11.11
N VAL A 140 13.15 20.14 12.17
CA VAL A 140 11.68 19.99 12.21
C VAL A 140 10.95 21.24 12.71
N GLY A 141 11.67 22.34 12.99
CA GLY A 141 11.08 23.58 13.48
C GLY A 141 10.45 23.50 14.87
N ALA A 142 10.87 22.52 15.68
CA ALA A 142 10.34 22.27 17.02
C ALA A 142 11.27 22.74 18.16
N CYS A 143 12.44 23.30 17.83
CA CYS A 143 13.39 23.82 18.81
C CYS A 143 12.80 25.03 19.56
N ARG A 144 12.56 24.87 20.87
CA ARG A 144 12.02 25.92 21.75
C ARG A 144 12.38 25.66 23.20
N SER A 145 12.52 26.74 23.97
CA SER A 145 12.71 26.65 25.41
C SER A 145 11.44 26.13 26.10
N ILE A 146 11.62 25.23 27.06
CA ILE A 146 10.55 24.66 27.88
C ILE A 146 10.71 25.05 29.34
N SER A 147 9.61 25.29 30.03
CA SER A 147 9.57 25.61 31.47
C SER A 147 8.64 24.69 32.26
N THR A 148 7.88 23.83 31.58
CA THR A 148 6.95 22.87 32.19
C THR A 148 6.99 21.54 31.45
N LEU A 149 6.61 20.45 32.13
CA LEU A 149 6.49 19.12 31.52
C LEU A 149 5.38 19.06 30.45
N ARG A 150 4.34 19.89 30.57
CA ARG A 150 3.32 20.04 29.51
C ARG A 150 3.92 20.62 28.22
N GLN A 151 4.83 21.58 28.32
CA GLN A 151 5.53 22.13 27.17
C GLN A 151 6.49 21.12 26.54
N ARG A 152 7.12 20.23 27.33
CA ARG A 152 7.87 19.08 26.83
C ARG A 152 6.99 18.16 25.99
N ASP A 153 5.82 17.77 26.49
CA ASP A 153 4.91 16.88 25.75
C ASP A 153 4.44 17.53 24.44
N ALA A 154 4.10 18.81 24.48
CA ALA A 154 3.74 19.58 23.29
C ALA A 154 4.90 19.73 22.29
N LEU A 155 6.14 19.82 22.78
CA LEU A 155 7.35 19.83 21.95
C LEU A 155 7.49 18.51 21.20
N VAL A 156 7.44 17.38 21.92
CA VAL A 156 7.53 16.05 21.32
C VAL A 156 6.41 15.85 20.30
N GLN A 157 5.16 16.16 20.65
CA GLN A 157 4.04 15.98 19.72
C GLN A 157 4.21 16.82 18.45
N ALA A 158 4.59 18.09 18.56
CA ALA A 158 4.79 18.94 17.39
C ALA A 158 5.93 18.43 16.49
N ALA A 159 7.01 17.92 17.08
CA ALA A 159 8.12 17.32 16.34
C ALA A 159 7.68 16.05 15.59
N VAL A 160 6.89 15.19 16.24
CA VAL A 160 6.33 13.97 15.65
C VAL A 160 5.35 14.30 14.53
N ASP A 161 4.39 15.20 14.75
CA ASP A 161 3.41 15.62 13.75
C ASP A 161 4.08 16.21 12.50
N TYR A 162 5.09 17.08 12.69
CA TYR A 162 5.82 17.63 11.56
C TYR A 162 6.64 16.56 10.81
N PHE A 163 7.30 15.65 11.54
CA PHE A 163 8.07 14.59 10.92
C PHE A 163 7.19 13.59 10.17
N VAL A 164 6.05 13.19 10.72
CA VAL A 164 5.20 12.16 10.11
C VAL A 164 4.34 12.76 8.98
N GLU A 165 3.89 14.00 9.10
CA GLU A 165 2.96 14.60 8.15
C GLU A 165 3.52 15.88 7.52
N GLY A 166 3.93 16.84 8.35
CA GLY A 166 4.28 18.19 7.90
C GLY A 166 5.34 18.23 6.79
N ARG A 167 6.42 17.46 6.93
CA ARG A 167 7.51 17.39 5.94
C ARG A 167 7.09 16.78 4.61
N LEU A 168 6.00 16.00 4.59
CA LEU A 168 5.51 15.30 3.39
C LEU A 168 4.52 16.13 2.59
N HIS A 169 4.18 17.34 3.01
CA HIS A 169 3.14 18.15 2.39
C HIS A 169 3.29 18.31 0.87
N VAL A 170 4.50 18.64 0.40
CA VAL A 170 4.76 18.81 -1.05
C VAL A 170 4.68 17.47 -1.81
N ALA A 171 5.15 16.39 -1.20
CA ALA A 171 5.07 15.05 -1.78
C ALA A 171 3.61 14.61 -1.90
N LEU A 172 2.82 14.80 -0.85
CA LEU A 172 1.39 14.51 -0.82
C LEU A 172 0.63 15.33 -1.87
N GLN A 173 0.94 16.63 -2.03
CA GLN A 173 0.33 17.44 -3.09
C GLN A 173 0.63 16.91 -4.49
N GLN A 174 1.89 16.55 -4.78
CA GLN A 174 2.25 15.94 -6.07
C GLN A 174 1.51 14.62 -6.27
N PHE A 175 1.42 13.81 -5.21
CA PHE A 175 0.71 12.55 -5.21
C PHE A 175 -0.78 12.75 -5.49
N GLU A 176 -1.45 13.70 -4.83
CA GLU A 176 -2.84 14.06 -5.08
C GLU A 176 -3.09 14.46 -6.54
N VAL A 177 -2.21 15.29 -7.11
CA VAL A 177 -2.32 15.68 -8.53
C VAL A 177 -2.21 14.46 -9.45
N GLY A 178 -1.31 13.53 -9.15
CA GLY A 178 -1.16 12.30 -9.93
C GLY A 178 -2.38 11.38 -9.77
N LEU A 179 -2.85 11.22 -8.53
CA LEU A 179 -3.97 10.34 -8.21
C LEU A 179 -5.29 10.86 -8.77
N ASN A 180 -5.45 12.18 -8.94
CA ASN A 180 -6.63 12.74 -9.62
C ASN A 180 -6.65 12.50 -11.13
N THR A 181 -5.69 11.74 -11.68
CA THR A 181 -5.78 11.26 -13.07
C THR A 181 -7.12 10.52 -13.25
N LEU A 182 -7.83 10.85 -14.33
CA LEU A 182 -9.15 10.30 -14.66
C LEU A 182 -10.21 10.47 -13.56
N GLY A 183 -10.02 11.42 -12.63
CA GLY A 183 -10.99 11.74 -11.57
C GLY A 183 -10.98 10.76 -10.38
N LEU A 184 -9.99 9.87 -10.26
CA LEU A 184 -9.99 8.85 -9.21
C LEU A 184 -10.00 9.46 -7.79
N LEU A 185 -9.15 10.46 -7.53
CA LEU A 185 -9.10 11.09 -6.20
C LEU A 185 -10.42 11.79 -5.83
N GLU A 186 -11.08 12.42 -6.80
CA GLU A 186 -12.42 13.01 -6.59
C GLU A 186 -13.43 11.92 -6.21
N ALA A 187 -13.46 10.80 -6.95
CA ALA A 187 -14.34 9.67 -6.63
C ALA A 187 -14.02 9.03 -5.27
N MET A 188 -12.73 8.90 -4.90
CA MET A 188 -12.31 8.42 -3.59
C MET A 188 -12.84 9.32 -2.47
N ARG A 189 -12.79 10.65 -2.65
CA ARG A 189 -13.29 11.62 -1.67
C ARG A 189 -14.82 11.62 -1.56
N GLU A 190 -15.51 11.38 -2.67
CA GLU A 190 -16.98 11.29 -2.69
C GLU A 190 -17.48 9.98 -2.05
N HIS A 191 -16.72 8.90 -2.22
CA HIS A 191 -17.11 7.55 -1.80
C HIS A 191 -16.03 6.86 -0.95
N THR A 192 -15.56 7.55 0.09
CA THR A 192 -14.44 7.11 0.94
C THR A 192 -14.57 5.67 1.43
N ASP A 193 -15.76 5.23 1.84
CA ASP A 193 -15.94 3.87 2.37
C ASP A 193 -15.84 2.79 1.29
N LEU A 194 -16.28 3.09 0.06
CA LEU A 194 -16.25 2.13 -1.05
C LEU A 194 -14.82 1.88 -1.54
N PHE A 195 -13.98 2.92 -1.53
CA PHE A 195 -12.59 2.82 -1.98
C PHE A 195 -11.63 2.36 -0.88
N TYR A 196 -12.04 2.33 0.39
CA TYR A 196 -11.14 2.01 1.51
C TYR A 196 -10.46 0.64 1.33
N ASN A 197 -11.24 -0.41 1.05
CA ASN A 197 -10.74 -1.78 0.82
C ASN A 197 -9.92 -1.93 -0.48
N MET A 198 -9.94 -0.93 -1.37
CA MET A 198 -9.07 -0.95 -2.55
C MET A 198 -7.67 -0.41 -2.21
N PHE A 199 -7.56 0.44 -1.19
CA PHE A 199 -6.32 1.17 -0.90
C PHE A 199 -5.64 0.74 0.40
N VAL A 200 -6.38 0.47 1.49
CA VAL A 200 -5.82 0.25 2.84
C VAL A 200 -5.73 -1.21 3.22
N GLU A 201 -6.82 -1.96 3.05
CA GLU A 201 -6.90 -3.37 3.45
C GLU A 201 -6.89 -4.29 2.24
N ASN A 202 -6.08 -5.34 2.26
CA ASN A 202 -6.41 -6.57 1.55
C ASN A 202 -6.05 -7.84 2.35
N PRO A 203 -6.84 -8.20 3.37
CA PRO A 203 -6.74 -9.50 4.00
C PRO A 203 -8.05 -10.26 3.86
N SER A 204 -8.68 -10.28 2.68
CA SER A 204 -9.52 -11.42 2.34
C SER A 204 -8.66 -12.41 1.57
N LEU A 205 -8.03 -13.34 2.30
CA LEU A 205 -7.55 -14.57 1.68
C LEU A 205 -8.75 -15.21 0.98
N LEU A 206 -8.64 -15.34 -0.34
CA LEU A 206 -9.68 -15.94 -1.16
C LEU A 206 -9.91 -17.38 -0.66
N LYS A 207 -11.11 -17.69 -0.16
CA LYS A 207 -11.41 -19.01 0.38
C LYS A 207 -11.74 -19.98 -0.75
N ALA A 208 -11.55 -21.27 -0.52
CA ALA A 208 -11.98 -22.30 -1.47
C ALA A 208 -13.49 -22.19 -1.76
N ALA A 209 -14.26 -21.83 -0.72
CA ALA A 209 -15.69 -21.57 -0.84
C ALA A 209 -15.98 -20.40 -1.79
N ASP A 210 -15.23 -19.30 -1.69
CA ASP A 210 -15.42 -18.13 -2.55
C ASP A 210 -15.15 -18.48 -4.02
N LEU A 211 -14.01 -19.15 -4.29
CA LEU A 211 -13.68 -19.65 -5.63
C LEU A 211 -14.73 -20.62 -6.16
N SER A 212 -15.23 -21.52 -5.33
CA SER A 212 -16.24 -22.51 -5.73
C SER A 212 -17.53 -21.85 -6.23
N THR A 213 -17.88 -20.66 -5.73
CA THR A 213 -19.06 -19.92 -6.20
C THR A 213 -18.88 -19.25 -7.55
N LEU A 214 -17.63 -19.02 -8.00
CA LEU A 214 -17.34 -18.36 -9.28
C LEU A 214 -17.52 -19.27 -10.50
N PHE A 215 -17.46 -20.60 -10.29
CA PHE A 215 -17.51 -21.57 -11.38
C PHE A 215 -18.87 -22.27 -11.44
N LYS A 216 -19.42 -22.34 -12.66
CA LYS A 216 -20.58 -23.18 -12.95
C LYS A 216 -20.12 -24.46 -13.62
N ILE A 217 -20.32 -25.58 -12.93
CA ILE A 217 -20.00 -26.90 -13.46
C ILE A 217 -20.94 -27.22 -14.64
N GLN A 218 -20.36 -27.64 -15.75
CA GLN A 218 -21.10 -28.13 -16.92
C GLN A 218 -20.85 -29.63 -17.05
N TYR A 219 -21.88 -30.43 -16.79
CA TYR A 219 -21.83 -31.88 -16.92
C TYR A 219 -22.13 -32.33 -18.36
N SER A 220 -21.63 -33.50 -18.73
CA SER A 220 -22.04 -34.16 -19.96
C SER A 220 -23.54 -34.54 -19.92
N PRO A 221 -24.17 -34.75 -21.09
CA PRO A 221 -25.56 -35.21 -21.15
C PRO A 221 -25.79 -36.51 -20.35
N PRO A 222 -26.96 -36.67 -19.69
CA PRO A 222 -27.28 -37.87 -18.91
C PRO A 222 -27.19 -39.14 -19.77
N GLY A 223 -26.53 -40.19 -19.26
CA GLY A 223 -26.43 -41.50 -19.92
C GLY A 223 -25.09 -41.79 -20.60
N THR A 224 -24.09 -40.91 -20.48
CA THR A 224 -22.69 -41.23 -20.81
C THR A 224 -22.00 -41.88 -19.61
N TRP A 225 -21.05 -42.80 -19.85
CA TRP A 225 -20.20 -43.39 -18.80
C TRP A 225 -19.26 -42.37 -18.11
N ALA A 226 -19.34 -41.08 -18.48
CA ALA A 226 -18.48 -40.02 -17.99
C ALA A 226 -18.92 -39.46 -16.62
N GLY A 227 -20.14 -39.73 -16.16
CA GLY A 227 -20.69 -39.08 -14.96
C GLY A 227 -19.93 -39.38 -13.66
N GLU A 228 -19.44 -40.60 -13.47
CA GLU A 228 -18.65 -40.98 -12.29
C GLU A 228 -17.27 -40.28 -12.31
N LEU A 229 -16.61 -40.27 -13.47
CA LEU A 229 -15.32 -39.61 -13.66
C LEU A 229 -15.42 -38.09 -13.53
N GLU A 230 -16.49 -37.49 -14.06
CA GLU A 230 -16.78 -36.05 -13.91
C GLU A 230 -16.98 -35.68 -12.43
N THR A 231 -17.75 -36.49 -11.69
CA THR A 231 -17.96 -36.29 -10.25
C THR A 231 -16.64 -36.38 -9.48
N GLN A 232 -15.81 -37.37 -9.81
CA GLN A 232 -14.49 -37.55 -9.19
C GLN A 232 -13.55 -36.36 -9.47
N ASN A 233 -13.51 -35.88 -10.72
CA ASN A 233 -12.70 -34.71 -11.09
C ASN A 233 -13.13 -33.43 -10.37
N ILE A 234 -14.44 -33.25 -10.14
CA ILE A 234 -14.97 -32.11 -9.39
C ILE A 234 -14.57 -32.20 -7.91
N CYS A 235 -14.60 -33.40 -7.32
CA CYS A 235 -14.11 -33.62 -5.97
C CYS A 235 -12.63 -33.25 -5.88
N TYR A 236 -11.77 -33.79 -6.76
CA TYR A 236 -10.34 -33.44 -6.77
C TYR A 236 -10.07 -31.95 -6.96
N TRP A 237 -10.85 -31.26 -7.79
CA TRP A 237 -10.72 -29.81 -7.94
C TRP A 237 -11.12 -29.06 -6.67
N ARG A 238 -12.20 -29.46 -5.98
CA ARG A 238 -12.61 -28.85 -4.71
C ARG A 238 -11.60 -29.13 -3.61
N ASP A 239 -11.09 -30.35 -3.54
CA ASP A 239 -10.05 -30.76 -2.59
C ASP A 239 -8.77 -29.95 -2.83
N LEU A 240 -8.36 -29.76 -4.09
CA LEU A 240 -7.26 -28.87 -4.45
C LEU A 240 -7.50 -27.44 -3.98
N LEU A 241 -8.71 -26.88 -4.19
CA LEU A 241 -9.03 -25.52 -3.72
C LEU A 241 -8.90 -25.38 -2.20
N ILE A 242 -9.35 -26.40 -1.45
CA ILE A 242 -9.23 -26.45 0.01
C ILE A 242 -7.76 -26.57 0.42
N ASP A 243 -7.00 -27.42 -0.28
CA ASP A 243 -5.59 -27.68 0.04
C ASP A 243 -4.69 -26.46 -0.18
N ILE A 244 -5.02 -25.61 -1.15
CA ILE A 244 -4.26 -24.38 -1.44
C ILE A 244 -4.76 -23.16 -0.64
N GLU A 245 -5.91 -23.27 0.02
CA GLU A 245 -6.48 -22.18 0.82
C GLU A 245 -5.54 -21.82 1.99
N GLY A 246 -5.18 -20.53 2.09
CA GLY A 246 -4.31 -20.02 3.15
C GLY A 246 -2.84 -20.41 3.03
N LYS A 247 -2.40 -21.05 1.93
CA LYS A 247 -0.99 -21.39 1.67
C LYS A 247 -0.41 -20.55 0.53
N PRO A 248 0.82 -20.01 0.66
CA PRO A 248 1.52 -19.42 -0.46
C PRO A 248 1.89 -20.51 -1.47
N LEU A 249 1.21 -20.54 -2.62
CA LEU A 249 1.52 -21.46 -3.70
C LEU A 249 2.91 -21.18 -4.28
N LYS A 250 3.84 -22.11 -4.11
CA LYS A 250 5.06 -22.18 -4.91
C LYS A 250 4.80 -23.13 -6.06
N ILE A 251 4.95 -22.64 -7.30
CA ILE A 251 4.92 -23.50 -8.49
C ILE A 251 6.10 -24.47 -8.37
N GLY A 252 5.82 -25.76 -8.12
CA GLY A 252 6.83 -26.82 -8.03
C GLY A 252 6.78 -27.69 -6.78
N ASP A 253 5.91 -27.42 -5.81
CA ASP A 253 5.72 -28.36 -4.69
C ASP A 253 4.97 -29.61 -5.19
N PRO A 254 5.50 -30.82 -4.96
CA PRO A 254 4.82 -32.05 -5.37
C PRO A 254 3.48 -32.14 -4.64
N LEU A 255 2.42 -32.42 -5.40
CA LEU A 255 1.14 -32.86 -4.82
C LEU A 255 1.47 -34.08 -3.96
N GLY A 256 1.31 -33.93 -2.65
CA GLY A 256 1.62 -35.00 -1.71
C GLY A 256 0.69 -36.17 -2.00
N ASP A 257 1.28 -37.31 -2.33
CA ASP A 257 0.58 -38.59 -2.37
C ASP A 257 0.00 -38.88 -0.97
N GLN A 258 -1.32 -38.95 -0.86
CA GLN A 258 -2.01 -39.72 0.17
C GLN A 258 -2.67 -40.94 -0.48
#